data_AF-A0A3M5U9N2-F1
#
_entry.id   AF-A0A3M5U9N2-F1
#
_cell.length_a   1.000
_cell.length_b   1.000
_cell.length_c   1.000
_cell.angle_alpha   90.00
_cell.angle_beta   90.00
_cell.angle_gamma   90.00
#
_symmetry.space_group_name_H-M   'P 1'
#
loop_
_entity.id
_entity.type
_entity.pdbx_description
1 polymer ?
#
loop_
_entity_poly.entity_id
_entity_poly.type
_entity_poly.pdbx_seq_one_letter_code
_entity_poly.pdbx_strand_id
1 'polypeptide(L)'
;MTSSTPEHRWLLENGPGHYVEVRHAPRLVSSDLDAILQAALQGVGAAQLPEILVREALQQGRMVELFDVHRPKCGILHAVFVSRRGLLPAVRGLLDAFESSFTELTHNPESLYCSLHRTNSRIQGD
;
A
#
# COMPACT_ATOMS: atom_id res chain seq x y z
N MET A 1 24.11 28.79 -0.16
CA MET A 1 22.84 28.34 0.45
C MET A 1 22.56 26.95 -0.09
N THR A 2 22.92 25.90 0.66
CA THR A 2 22.66 24.50 0.28
C THR A 2 21.18 24.23 0.54
N SER A 3 20.37 24.23 -0.52
CA SER A 3 18.99 23.75 -0.42
C SER A 3 19.04 22.27 -0.04
N SER A 4 18.53 21.91 1.15
CA SER A 4 18.32 20.52 1.52
C SER A 4 17.28 19.93 0.59
N THR A 5 17.71 19.19 -0.44
CA THR A 5 16.80 18.38 -1.24
C THR A 5 16.08 17.42 -0.27
N PRO A 6 14.74 17.35 -0.28
CA PRO A 6 14.05 16.41 0.59
C PRO A 6 14.55 15.00 0.30
N GLU A 7 15.14 14.34 1.32
CA GLU A 7 15.58 12.96 1.18
C GLU A 7 14.35 12.06 1.04
N HIS A 8 14.21 11.40 -0.10
CA HIS A 8 13.16 10.40 -0.32
C HIS A 8 13.64 9.03 0.12
N ARG A 9 12.87 8.41 1.01
CA ARG A 9 13.30 7.20 1.73
C ARG A 9 12.12 6.27 1.95
N TRP A 10 12.33 4.99 1.70
CA TRP A 10 11.41 3.93 2.10
C TRP A 10 11.82 3.34 3.44
N LEU A 11 10.84 3.05 4.28
CA LEU A 11 11.02 2.33 5.52
C LEU A 11 10.43 0.93 5.36
N LEU A 12 11.28 -0.09 5.36
CA LEU A 12 10.90 -1.49 5.16
C LEU A 12 11.15 -2.26 6.46
N GLU A 13 10.16 -3.02 6.93
CA GLU A 13 10.28 -3.86 8.12
C GLU A 13 11.16 -5.08 7.83
N ASN A 14 12.14 -5.35 8.69
CA ASN A 14 13.08 -6.46 8.64
C ASN A 14 12.94 -7.30 9.92
N GLY A 15 11.72 -7.80 10.16
CA GLY A 15 11.34 -8.47 11.40
C GLY A 15 10.72 -7.52 12.43
N PRO A 16 10.09 -8.07 13.49
CA PRO A 16 9.24 -7.30 14.39
C PRO A 16 9.95 -6.08 14.98
N GLY A 17 9.46 -4.88 14.64
CA GLY A 17 9.98 -3.62 15.16
C GLY A 17 11.36 -3.19 14.63
N HIS A 18 11.94 -3.92 13.69
CA HIS A 18 13.21 -3.58 13.05
C HIS A 18 12.94 -3.05 11.65
N TYR A 19 13.59 -1.94 11.28
CA TYR A 19 13.36 -1.31 9.99
C TYR A 19 14.68 -0.99 9.29
N VAL A 20 14.65 -1.13 7.96
CA VAL A 20 15.71 -0.73 7.05
C VAL A 20 15.24 0.49 6.27
N GLU A 21 16.08 1.52 6.25
CA GLU A 21 15.86 2.72 5.44
C GLU A 21 16.51 2.55 4.06
N VAL A 22 15.72 2.69 3.00
CA VAL A 22 16.21 2.66 1.61
C VAL A 22 16.07 4.05 1.02
N ARG A 23 17.20 4.74 0.83
CA ARG A 23 17.24 6.06 0.17
C ARG A 23 17.16 5.90 -1.34
N HIS A 24 16.38 6.75 -2.00
CA HIS A 24 16.21 6.69 -3.44
C HIS A 24 16.05 8.08 -4.08
N ALA A 25 16.30 8.16 -5.39
CA ALA A 25 16.05 9.35 -6.20
C ALA A 25 14.81 9.09 -7.08
N PRO A 26 13.62 9.63 -6.73
CA PRO A 26 12.40 9.37 -7.48
C PRO A 26 12.46 10.01 -8.88
N ARG A 27 11.98 9.28 -9.89
CA ARG A 27 11.78 9.81 -11.26
C ARG A 27 10.47 10.60 -11.39
N LEU A 28 9.51 10.33 -10.51
CA LEU A 28 8.21 10.99 -10.42
C LEU A 28 7.85 11.12 -8.94
N VAL A 29 7.31 12.27 -8.55
CA VAL A 29 6.74 12.51 -7.21
C VAL A 29 5.31 12.99 -7.41
N SER A 30 4.36 12.30 -6.80
CA SER A 30 2.94 12.64 -6.84
C SER A 30 2.29 12.26 -5.52
N SER A 31 1.18 12.92 -5.18
CA SER A 31 0.28 12.54 -4.08
C SER A 31 -0.93 11.74 -4.57
N ASP A 32 -1.13 11.67 -5.88
CA ASP A 32 -2.21 10.92 -6.52
C ASP A 32 -1.75 9.47 -6.74
N LEU A 33 -2.40 8.54 -6.05
CA LEU A 33 -2.06 7.12 -6.08
C LEU A 33 -2.37 6.46 -7.43
N ASP A 34 -3.43 6.90 -8.13
CA ASP A 34 -3.77 6.38 -9.45
C ASP A 34 -2.71 6.82 -10.47
N ALA A 35 -2.26 8.07 -10.40
CA ALA A 35 -1.16 8.55 -11.24
C ALA A 35 0.14 7.76 -11.01
N ILE A 36 0.46 7.42 -9.76
CA ILE A 36 1.63 6.60 -9.42
C ILE A 36 1.46 5.16 -9.95
N LEU A 37 0.27 4.57 -9.79
CA LEU A 37 -0.04 3.24 -10.31
C LEU A 37 0.14 3.16 -11.82
N GLN A 38 -0.43 4.12 -12.56
CA GLN A 38 -0.28 4.18 -14.02
C GLN A 38 1.19 4.36 -14.42
N ALA A 39 1.93 5.24 -13.75
CA ALA A 39 3.36 5.40 -14.00
C ALA A 39 4.16 4.10 -13.79
N ALA A 40 3.87 3.35 -12.71
CA ALA A 40 4.50 2.06 -12.45
C ALA A 40 4.17 1.03 -13.53
N LEU A 41 2.89 0.94 -13.95
CA LEU A 41 2.45 0.06 -15.03
C LEU A 41 3.09 0.37 -16.39
N GLN A 42 3.41 1.64 -16.65
CA GLN A 42 4.10 2.09 -17.86
C GLN A 42 5.64 1.98 -17.74
N GLY A 43 6.17 1.37 -16.68
CA GLY A 43 7.60 1.14 -16.52
C GLY A 43 8.42 2.37 -16.11
N VAL A 44 7.80 3.41 -15.54
CA VAL A 44 8.53 4.57 -15.01
C VAL A 44 9.47 4.15 -13.87
N GLY A 45 9.08 3.15 -13.07
CA GLY A 45 9.92 2.61 -12.01
C GLY A 45 9.14 1.78 -11.00
N ALA A 46 9.69 1.64 -9.80
CA ALA A 46 9.06 0.97 -8.67
C ALA A 46 8.30 1.97 -7.78
N ALA A 47 7.19 1.52 -7.18
CA ALA A 47 6.36 2.33 -6.30
C ALA A 47 5.89 1.51 -5.08
N GLN A 48 5.72 2.20 -3.94
CA GLN A 48 5.04 1.67 -2.77
C GLN A 48 3.58 2.13 -2.83
N LEU A 49 2.66 1.19 -3.00
CA LEU A 49 1.23 1.46 -3.14
C LEU A 49 0.40 0.55 -2.21
N PRO A 50 -0.76 1.02 -1.73
CA PRO A 50 -1.73 0.16 -1.06
C PRO A 50 -2.08 -1.04 -1.94
N GLU A 51 -2.13 -2.23 -1.34
CA GLU A 51 -2.37 -3.47 -2.07
C GLU A 51 -3.68 -3.45 -2.87
N ILE A 52 -4.73 -2.84 -2.31
CA ILE A 52 -6.03 -2.73 -2.97
C ILE A 52 -5.95 -2.10 -4.37
N LEU A 53 -4.98 -1.21 -4.62
CA LEU A 53 -4.78 -0.57 -5.92
C LEU A 53 -4.01 -1.45 -6.90
N VAL A 54 -3.08 -2.28 -6.42
CA VAL A 54 -2.18 -3.09 -7.27
C VAL A 54 -2.65 -4.52 -7.46
N ARG A 55 -3.65 -4.98 -6.70
CA ARG A 55 -4.13 -6.37 -6.67
C ARG A 55 -4.38 -6.95 -8.06
N GLU A 56 -5.14 -6.25 -8.88
CA GLU A 56 -5.47 -6.70 -10.23
C GLU A 56 -4.24 -6.78 -11.13
N ALA A 57 -3.37 -5.77 -11.10
CA ALA A 57 -2.16 -5.73 -11.90
C ALA A 57 -1.16 -6.83 -11.53
N LEU A 58 -1.04 -7.16 -10.24
CA LEU A 58 -0.24 -8.27 -9.75
C LEU A 58 -0.81 -9.61 -10.22
N GLN A 59 -2.14 -9.81 -10.13
CA GLN A 59 -2.81 -11.02 -10.58
C GLN A 59 -2.67 -11.24 -12.11
N GLN A 60 -2.65 -10.16 -12.88
CA GLN A 60 -2.45 -10.19 -14.33
C GLN A 60 -0.96 -10.30 -14.73
N GLY A 61 -0.02 -10.30 -13.78
CA GLY A 61 1.42 -10.35 -14.07
C GLY A 61 1.98 -9.07 -14.71
N ARG A 62 1.23 -7.97 -14.69
CA ARG A 62 1.67 -6.64 -15.19
C ARG A 62 2.56 -5.91 -14.19
N MET A 63 2.50 -6.31 -12.92
CA MET A 63 3.37 -5.85 -11.85
C MET A 63 3.93 -7.05 -11.09
N VAL A 64 5.07 -6.85 -10.44
CA VAL A 64 5.67 -7.83 -9.53
C VAL A 64 6.01 -7.16 -8.21
N GLU A 65 5.94 -7.91 -7.12
CA GLU A 65 6.39 -7.44 -5.82
C GLU A 65 7.91 -7.59 -5.71
N LEU A 66 8.60 -6.58 -5.18
CA LEU A 66 10.06 -6.54 -5.12
C LEU A 66 10.65 -7.03 -3.80
N PHE A 67 9.96 -6.80 -2.67
CA PHE A 67 10.53 -7.04 -1.34
C PHE A 67 9.79 -8.15 -0.60
N ASP A 68 9.99 -9.39 -1.06
CA ASP A 68 9.20 -10.51 -0.53
C ASP A 68 9.48 -10.85 0.95
N VAL A 69 10.61 -10.40 1.48
CA VAL A 69 11.01 -10.65 2.88
C VAL A 69 10.92 -9.38 3.73
N HIS A 70 10.98 -8.20 3.10
CA HIS A 70 11.09 -6.91 3.79
C HIS A 70 9.92 -6.00 3.43
N ARG A 71 8.88 -5.97 4.27
CA ARG A 71 7.60 -5.37 3.88
C ARG A 71 7.53 -3.87 4.17
N PRO A 72 6.85 -3.08 3.34
CA PRO A 72 6.35 -1.76 3.73
C PRO A 72 5.58 -1.80 5.05
N LYS A 73 5.72 -0.75 5.87
CA LYS A 73 4.82 -0.57 7.00
C LYS A 73 3.37 -0.46 6.52
N CYS A 74 2.47 -1.22 7.11
CA CYS A 74 1.05 -1.16 6.78
C CYS A 74 0.48 0.25 7.07
N GLY A 75 -0.31 0.78 6.16
CA GLY A 75 -0.96 2.08 6.31
C GLY A 75 -2.09 2.03 7.35
N ILE A 76 -2.36 3.16 8.00
CA ILE A 76 -3.48 3.28 8.95
C ILE A 76 -4.68 3.87 8.21
N LEU A 77 -5.78 3.12 8.15
CA LEU A 77 -7.07 3.60 7.65
C LEU A 77 -7.83 4.29 8.79
N HIS A 78 -8.19 5.56 8.58
CA HIS A 78 -8.96 6.34 9.56
C HIS A 78 -10.36 6.61 9.03
N ALA A 79 -11.39 6.26 9.81
CA ALA A 79 -12.76 6.68 9.56
C ALA A 79 -13.02 8.03 10.28
N VAL A 80 -13.20 9.11 9.52
CA VAL A 80 -13.38 10.46 10.07
C VAL A 80 -14.81 10.94 9.86
N PHE A 81 -15.49 11.34 10.94
CA PHE A 81 -16.87 11.84 10.92
C PHE A 81 -17.09 12.93 11.97
N VAL A 82 -18.08 13.80 11.77
CA VAL A 82 -18.35 14.93 12.66
C VAL A 82 -19.20 14.47 13.85
N SER A 83 -18.67 14.57 15.07
CA SER A 83 -19.35 14.06 16.29
C SER A 83 -20.56 14.88 16.76
N ARG A 84 -20.64 16.18 16.40
CA ARG A 84 -21.48 17.18 17.09
C ARG A 84 -23.00 17.04 16.88
N ARG A 85 -23.46 16.14 16.00
CA ARG A 85 -24.91 15.90 15.75
C ARG A 85 -25.40 14.53 16.21
N GLY A 86 -24.56 13.77 16.91
CA GLY A 86 -24.77 12.33 17.08
C GLY A 86 -24.52 11.59 15.76
N LEU A 87 -23.99 10.38 15.85
CA LEU A 87 -23.75 9.56 14.67
C LEU A 87 -25.09 9.05 14.14
N LEU A 88 -25.42 9.35 12.88
CA LEU A 88 -26.63 8.83 12.26
C LEU A 88 -26.63 7.29 12.32
N PRO A 89 -27.77 6.63 12.60
CA PRO A 89 -27.83 5.17 12.67
C PRO A 89 -27.24 4.46 11.45
N ALA A 90 -27.43 5.02 10.25
CA ALA A 90 -26.85 4.49 9.02
C ALA A 90 -25.31 4.57 9.00
N VAL A 91 -24.72 5.67 9.50
CA VAL A 91 -23.27 5.81 9.59
C VAL A 91 -22.72 4.86 10.66
N ARG A 92 -23.43 4.69 11.78
CA ARG A 92 -23.04 3.70 12.80
C ARG A 92 -23.03 2.29 12.24
N GLY A 93 -24.10 1.89 11.55
CA GLY A 93 -24.19 0.58 10.92
C GLY A 93 -23.09 0.33 9.88
N LEU A 94 -22.69 1.37 9.13
CA LEU A 94 -21.55 1.28 8.23
C LEU A 94 -20.23 1.06 9.00
N LEU A 95 -20.00 1.79 10.09
CA LEU A 95 -18.81 1.61 10.91
C LEU A 95 -18.75 0.22 11.56
N ASP A 96 -19.89 -0.30 12.02
CA ASP A 96 -19.97 -1.66 12.59
C ASP A 96 -19.66 -2.73 11.51
N ALA A 97 -20.12 -2.51 10.28
CA ALA A 97 -19.80 -3.39 9.14
C ALA A 97 -18.31 -3.32 8.77
N PHE A 98 -17.71 -2.12 8.80
CA PHE A 98 -16.27 -1.94 8.60
C PHE A 98 -15.46 -2.62 9.70
N GLU A 99 -15.83 -2.41 10.97
CA GLU A 99 -15.15 -3.05 12.10
C GLU A 99 -15.15 -4.57 11.95
N SER A 100 -16.30 -5.16 11.63
CA SER A 100 -16.41 -6.61 11.39
C SER A 100 -15.50 -7.08 10.25
N SER A 101 -15.58 -6.41 9.09
CA SER A 101 -14.82 -6.79 7.89
C SER A 101 -13.30 -6.60 8.08
N PHE A 102 -12.87 -5.50 8.69
CA PHE A 102 -11.45 -5.24 8.96
C PHE A 102 -10.89 -6.10 10.11
N THR A 103 -11.72 -6.52 11.06
CA THR A 103 -11.31 -7.46 12.11
C THR A 103 -10.98 -8.83 11.52
N GLU A 104 -11.79 -9.34 10.59
CA GLU A 104 -11.49 -10.58 9.87
C GLU A 104 -10.17 -10.49 9.10
N LEU A 105 -9.92 -9.35 8.45
CA LEU A 105 -8.69 -9.10 7.70
C LEU A 105 -7.45 -8.98 8.59
N THR A 106 -7.57 -8.44 9.81
CA THR A 106 -6.44 -8.34 10.76
C THR A 106 -6.11 -9.66 11.44
N HIS A 107 -7.08 -10.56 11.64
CA HIS A 107 -6.86 -11.89 12.23
C HIS A 107 -6.26 -12.90 11.24
N ASN A 108 -6.46 -12.69 9.93
CA ASN A 108 -5.80 -13.47 8.89
C ASN A 108 -5.02 -12.53 7.96
N PRO A 109 -3.84 -12.04 8.40
CA PRO A 109 -3.01 -11.18 7.57
C PRO A 109 -2.60 -11.88 6.28
N GLU A 110 -2.49 -13.20 6.24
CA GLU A 110 -2.20 -13.93 5.00
C GLU A 110 -3.30 -13.82 3.93
N SER A 111 -4.55 -13.56 4.32
CA SER A 111 -5.65 -13.33 3.37
C SER A 111 -5.66 -11.93 2.76
N LEU A 112 -5.01 -10.96 3.42
CA LEU A 112 -4.88 -9.60 2.90
C LEU A 112 -4.02 -9.58 1.65
N TYR A 113 -2.98 -10.44 1.63
CA TYR A 113 -1.90 -10.45 0.66
C TYR A 113 -2.16 -11.43 -0.49
N CYS A 114 -2.33 -10.91 -1.70
CA CYS A 114 -2.33 -11.72 -2.92
C CYS A 114 -0.97 -12.36 -3.22
N SER A 115 0.12 -11.87 -2.61
CA SER A 115 1.48 -12.22 -2.98
C SER A 115 2.04 -13.47 -2.33
N LEU A 116 1.43 -13.99 -1.26
CA LEU A 116 2.00 -15.11 -0.51
C LEU A 116 2.28 -16.36 -1.36
N HIS A 117 1.60 -16.54 -2.50
CA HIS A 117 1.87 -17.65 -3.42
C HIS A 117 1.67 -17.33 -4.92
N ARG A 118 1.53 -16.06 -5.33
CA ARG A 118 0.91 -15.74 -6.64
C ARG A 118 1.54 -14.64 -7.49
N THR A 119 2.59 -13.98 -7.03
CA THR A 119 3.31 -13.02 -7.88
C THR A 119 4.35 -13.77 -8.72
N ASN A 120 4.21 -13.72 -10.05
CA ASN A 120 5.24 -14.20 -10.95
C ASN A 120 6.55 -13.45 -10.66
N SER A 121 7.69 -14.15 -10.68
CA SER A 121 9.02 -13.53 -10.53
C SER A 121 9.46 -12.72 -11.76
N ARG A 122 8.59 -12.61 -12.78
CA ARG A 122 8.79 -11.87 -14.02
C ARG A 122 7.49 -11.18 -14.43
N ILE A 123 7.59 -9.94 -14.91
CA ILE A 123 6.50 -9.25 -15.59
C ILE A 123 6.26 -9.99 -16.91
N GLN A 124 5.01 -10.40 -17.15
CA GLN A 124 4.64 -11.05 -18.41
C GLN A 124 4.61 -9.96 -19.50
N GLY A 125 5.62 -9.94 -20.37
CA GLY A 125 5.62 -9.08 -21.55
C GLY A 125 4.88 -9.75 -22.71
N ASP A 126 4.25 -8.92 -23.55
CA ASP A 126 3.99 -9.25 -24.96
C ASP A 126 5.31 -9.27 -25.76
#